data_AF-A0A1Y5ETE9-F1
#
_entry.id   AF-A0A1Y5ETE9-F1
#
_cell.length_a   1.000
_cell.length_b   1.000
_cell.length_c   1.000
_cell.angle_alpha   90.00
_cell.angle_beta   90.00
_cell.angle_gamma   90.00
#
_symmetry.space_group_name_H-M   'P 1'
#
loop_
_entity.id
_entity.type
_entity.pdbx_description
1 polymer ?
#
loop_
_entity_poly.entity_id
_entity_poly.type
_entity_poly.pdbx_seq_one_letter_code
_entity_poly.pdbx_strand_id
1 'polypeptide(L)'
;MKHPLAGVFCSLIAVALLSACSQRYSAIHDSAPSNVPANIENIPDAIPRVEAKSRGGNPPSYQVFGKTYHVLNSSRGFVEQGIASWYGSKFHGHKTSNGEIYNMYAMTAAHKSLPIPSYVEVKNLSNGKTIIVRVNDRGPFHPGRIIDLSYAAAAKLGTLKHGTSPVKVTAIDPTNTANVTTAPAAQLKYLSPPAQEYSQQIPPGIYLQLGAFNTLQNANRLKAKLSHQLALQSNIKQLEKTASTLYLVRIGPYPTMAQAELDRLKLQRLGIHHSHFVSQ
;
A
#
# COMPACT_ATOMS: atom_id res chain seq x y z
N MET A 1 43.16 70.57 -15.37
CA MET A 1 43.72 69.87 -14.18
C MET A 1 42.70 69.92 -13.05
N LYS A 2 42.06 68.77 -12.76
CA LYS A 2 41.33 68.37 -11.54
C LYS A 2 40.48 67.15 -11.91
N HIS A 3 40.97 65.95 -11.62
CA HIS A 3 40.13 64.76 -11.42
C HIS A 3 39.69 64.75 -9.95
N PRO A 4 38.51 64.18 -9.63
CA PRO A 4 38.57 62.85 -9.02
C PRO A 4 37.45 61.87 -9.41
N LEU A 5 37.86 60.63 -9.62
CA LEU A 5 37.32 59.37 -9.06
C LEU A 5 35.79 59.19 -9.03
N ALA A 6 35.24 58.56 -10.08
CA ALA A 6 33.97 57.83 -9.98
C ALA A 6 34.26 56.37 -9.62
N GLY A 7 33.91 55.98 -8.39
CA GLY A 7 34.07 54.64 -7.87
C GLY A 7 33.15 53.64 -8.57
N VAL A 8 33.76 52.54 -9.03
CA VAL A 8 33.09 51.35 -9.54
C VAL A 8 32.48 50.59 -8.34
N PHE A 9 31.16 50.68 -8.15
CA PHE A 9 30.45 49.78 -7.24
C PHE A 9 29.96 48.56 -8.02
N CYS A 10 30.82 47.53 -8.03
CA CYS A 10 30.52 46.19 -8.50
C CYS A 10 29.56 45.53 -7.49
N SER A 11 28.24 45.61 -7.71
CA SER A 11 27.27 44.84 -6.94
C SER A 11 27.14 43.44 -7.51
N LEU A 12 27.98 42.54 -7.00
CA LEU A 12 27.77 41.10 -7.01
C LEU A 12 26.55 40.76 -6.12
N ILE A 13 25.35 40.77 -6.69
CA ILE A 13 24.19 40.13 -6.06
C ILE A 13 24.21 38.66 -6.45
N ALA A 14 24.97 37.88 -5.67
CA ALA A 14 24.78 36.46 -5.54
C ALA A 14 23.66 36.23 -4.51
N VAL A 15 22.45 35.92 -4.97
CA VAL A 15 21.44 35.30 -4.11
C VAL A 15 21.03 33.98 -4.74
N ALA A 16 21.56 32.93 -4.13
CA ALA A 16 21.25 31.54 -4.39
C ALA A 16 19.73 31.32 -4.31
N LEU A 17 19.12 30.99 -5.45
CA LEU A 17 17.81 30.35 -5.47
C LEU A 17 17.99 28.91 -4.95
N LEU A 18 17.94 28.76 -3.63
CA LEU A 18 17.86 27.48 -2.97
C LEU A 18 16.66 26.72 -3.53
N SER A 19 16.96 25.61 -4.21
CA SER A 19 16.01 24.60 -4.62
C SER A 19 15.37 23.99 -3.36
N ALA A 20 14.26 24.56 -2.91
CA ALA A 20 13.41 23.97 -1.88
C ALA A 20 12.55 22.85 -2.48
N CYS A 21 13.20 21.79 -2.97
CA CYS A 21 12.52 20.58 -3.40
C CYS A 21 12.29 19.65 -2.20
N SER A 22 11.11 19.82 -1.60
CA SER A 22 10.23 18.77 -1.05
C SER A 22 10.83 17.69 -0.14
N GLN A 23 10.90 17.96 1.16
CA GLN A 23 10.82 16.92 2.18
C GLN A 23 9.44 17.01 2.88
N ARG A 24 8.37 16.60 2.19
CA ARG A 24 6.98 16.67 2.74
C ARG A 24 6.78 15.81 3.98
N TYR A 25 7.62 14.80 4.20
CA TYR A 25 7.57 13.89 5.34
C TYR A 25 8.92 13.87 6.04
N SER A 26 8.91 13.97 7.38
CA SER A 26 10.11 13.92 8.21
C SER A 26 10.69 12.51 8.36
N ALA A 27 9.86 11.46 8.20
CA ALA A 27 10.27 10.06 8.31
C ALA A 27 10.54 9.41 6.94
N ILE A 28 11.66 8.68 6.83
CA ILE A 28 12.03 7.93 5.62
C ILE A 28 11.10 6.73 5.43
N HIS A 29 10.89 5.95 6.50
CA HIS A 29 10.01 4.77 6.53
C HIS A 29 8.75 5.03 7.37
N ASP A 30 7.65 4.40 6.98
CA ASP A 30 6.40 4.44 7.75
C ASP A 30 6.39 3.36 8.84
N SER A 31 5.63 3.60 9.91
CA SER A 31 5.67 2.77 11.12
C SER A 31 4.37 2.86 11.92
N ALA A 32 4.21 1.91 12.84
CA ALA A 32 3.16 1.94 13.85
C ALA A 32 3.41 3.11 14.82
N PRO A 33 2.38 3.64 15.51
CA PRO A 33 2.59 4.63 16.54
C PRO A 33 3.35 3.99 17.71
N SER A 34 4.24 4.75 18.35
CA SER A 34 5.00 4.28 19.52
C SER A 34 4.09 3.97 20.71
N ASN A 35 2.98 4.71 20.84
CA ASN A 35 1.96 4.51 21.86
C ASN A 35 0.63 4.19 21.18
N VAL A 36 0.19 2.93 21.28
CA VAL A 36 -1.09 2.49 20.73
C VAL A 36 -2.18 2.70 21.79
N PRO A 37 -3.26 3.46 21.49
CA PRO A 37 -4.40 3.56 22.40
C PRO A 37 -4.97 2.17 22.72
N ALA A 38 -5.38 1.95 23.97
CA ALA A 38 -6.10 0.74 24.34
C ALA A 38 -7.39 0.61 23.52
N ASN A 39 -7.77 -0.62 23.15
CA ASN A 39 -9.00 -0.94 22.44
C ASN A 39 -9.14 -0.28 21.05
N ILE A 40 -8.01 -0.04 20.36
CA ILE A 40 -8.01 0.54 19.01
C ILE A 40 -8.86 -0.28 18.02
N GLU A 41 -8.94 -1.58 18.22
CA GLU A 41 -9.76 -2.52 17.46
C GLU A 41 -11.27 -2.35 17.67
N ASN A 42 -11.68 -1.66 18.75
CA ASN A 42 -13.10 -1.42 19.08
C ASN A 42 -13.62 -0.10 18.50
N ILE A 43 -12.80 0.66 17.78
CA ILE A 43 -13.23 1.88 17.10
C ILE A 43 -14.42 1.54 16.16
N PRO A 44 -15.54 2.28 16.25
CA PRO A 44 -16.69 2.04 15.37
C PRO A 44 -16.34 2.18 13.90
N ASP A 45 -16.99 1.38 13.06
CA ASP A 45 -16.84 1.45 11.61
C ASP A 45 -17.26 2.83 11.05
N ALA A 46 -16.76 3.17 9.86
CA ALA A 46 -17.23 4.36 9.17
C ALA A 46 -18.71 4.19 8.79
N ILE A 47 -19.54 5.18 9.11
CA ILE A 47 -20.97 5.17 8.77
C ILE A 47 -21.15 5.65 7.32
N PRO A 48 -21.65 4.81 6.39
CA PRO A 48 -21.91 5.22 5.03
C PRO A 48 -22.97 6.33 4.97
N ARG A 49 -22.68 7.36 4.18
CA ARG A 49 -23.61 8.46 3.90
C ARG A 49 -23.39 8.98 2.49
N VAL A 50 -24.44 9.59 1.93
CA VAL A 50 -24.35 10.24 0.63
C VAL A 50 -23.46 11.48 0.78
N GLU A 51 -22.31 11.47 0.11
CA GLU A 51 -21.39 12.61 0.05
C GLU A 51 -21.11 12.94 -1.42
N ALA A 52 -21.05 14.23 -1.73
CA ALA A 52 -20.55 14.67 -3.02
C ALA A 52 -19.05 14.34 -3.14
N LYS A 53 -18.58 14.07 -4.37
CA LYS A 53 -17.14 13.93 -4.63
C LYS A 53 -16.40 15.17 -4.13
N SER A 54 -15.29 14.95 -3.42
CA SER A 54 -14.46 16.05 -2.96
C SER A 54 -13.87 16.84 -4.13
N ARG A 55 -13.68 18.15 -3.92
CA ARG A 55 -13.01 19.02 -4.90
C ARG A 55 -11.60 18.53 -5.24
N GLY A 56 -10.88 18.00 -4.24
CA GLY A 56 -9.55 17.41 -4.39
C GLY A 56 -9.59 15.91 -4.62
N GLY A 57 -8.59 15.39 -5.34
CA GLY A 57 -8.30 13.96 -5.45
C GLY A 57 -9.23 13.17 -6.38
N ASN A 58 -10.08 13.82 -7.17
CA ASN A 58 -10.88 13.19 -8.23
C ASN A 58 -10.55 13.65 -9.66
N PRO A 59 -9.26 13.81 -10.06
CA PRO A 59 -8.97 14.06 -11.46
C PRO A 59 -9.33 12.81 -12.29
N PRO A 60 -9.69 12.94 -13.58
CA PRO A 60 -9.96 11.78 -14.44
C PRO A 60 -8.82 10.75 -14.45
N SER A 61 -7.58 11.24 -14.36
CA SER A 61 -6.37 10.45 -14.20
C SER A 61 -5.31 11.22 -13.41
N TYR A 62 -4.32 10.49 -12.90
CA TYR A 62 -3.16 11.08 -12.22
C TYR A 62 -1.94 10.16 -12.35
N GLN A 63 -0.73 10.71 -12.23
CA GLN A 63 0.51 9.96 -12.37
C GLN A 63 1.29 9.92 -11.05
N VAL A 64 1.80 8.74 -10.70
CA VAL A 64 2.72 8.55 -9.57
C VAL A 64 3.82 7.58 -9.99
N PHE A 65 5.08 7.94 -9.76
CA PHE A 65 6.26 7.15 -10.15
C PHE A 65 6.25 6.71 -11.63
N GLY A 66 5.84 7.61 -12.54
CA GLY A 66 5.75 7.32 -13.98
C GLY A 66 4.59 6.41 -14.39
N LYS A 67 3.77 5.92 -13.46
CA LYS A 67 2.57 5.12 -13.74
C LYS A 67 1.31 5.98 -13.68
N THR A 68 0.50 5.87 -14.73
CA THR A 68 -0.81 6.54 -14.81
C THR A 68 -1.89 5.69 -14.14
N TYR A 69 -2.75 6.32 -13.35
CA TYR A 69 -3.91 5.76 -12.68
C TYR A 69 -5.16 6.53 -13.13
N HIS A 70 -6.30 5.84 -13.18
CA HIS A 70 -7.58 6.41 -13.60
C HIS A 70 -8.58 6.35 -12.44
N VAL A 71 -9.30 7.45 -12.23
CA VAL A 71 -10.38 7.52 -11.23
C VAL A 71 -11.69 7.13 -11.89
N LEU A 72 -12.43 6.24 -11.25
CA LEU A 72 -13.75 5.80 -11.69
C LEU A 72 -14.77 6.93 -11.56
N ASN A 73 -15.70 6.97 -12.50
CA ASN A 73 -16.81 7.92 -12.45
C ASN A 73 -17.78 7.65 -11.29
N SER A 74 -17.87 6.42 -10.81
CA SER A 74 -18.70 6.02 -9.68
C SER A 74 -18.07 4.84 -8.94
N SER A 75 -18.39 4.68 -7.65
CA SER A 75 -18.06 3.49 -6.87
C SER A 75 -19.12 2.39 -7.00
N ARG A 76 -20.28 2.67 -7.60
CA ARG A 76 -21.41 1.72 -7.67
C ARG A 76 -21.00 0.40 -8.32
N GLY A 77 -21.30 -0.71 -7.64
CA GLY A 77 -21.02 -2.06 -8.12
C GLY A 77 -19.55 -2.47 -8.07
N PHE A 78 -18.67 -1.62 -7.54
CA PHE A 78 -17.25 -1.93 -7.44
C PHE A 78 -17.00 -3.09 -6.48
N VAL A 79 -16.27 -4.10 -6.97
CA VAL A 79 -15.76 -5.23 -6.19
C VAL A 79 -14.37 -5.55 -6.68
N GLU A 80 -13.40 -5.62 -5.78
CA GLU A 80 -12.01 -6.01 -6.10
C GLU A 80 -11.47 -6.94 -5.02
N GLN A 81 -10.65 -7.92 -5.42
CA GLN A 81 -9.86 -8.73 -4.50
C GLN A 81 -8.39 -8.45 -4.70
N GLY A 82 -7.63 -8.40 -3.61
CA GLY A 82 -6.22 -8.11 -3.66
C GLY A 82 -5.62 -7.99 -2.26
N ILE A 83 -4.51 -7.25 -2.17
CA ILE A 83 -3.78 -7.11 -0.90
C ILE A 83 -4.08 -5.76 -0.27
N ALA A 84 -4.46 -5.77 1.01
CA ALA A 84 -4.46 -4.59 1.85
C ALA A 84 -3.09 -4.40 2.50
N SER A 85 -2.64 -3.16 2.61
CA SER A 85 -1.66 -2.77 3.64
C SER A 85 -2.22 -1.68 4.54
N TRP A 86 -1.38 -1.05 5.35
CA TRP A 86 -1.76 0.07 6.18
C TRP A 86 -0.65 1.12 6.20
N TYR A 87 -1.05 2.35 6.50
CA TYR A 87 -0.15 3.50 6.59
C TYR A 87 -0.35 4.20 7.93
N GLY A 88 0.72 4.76 8.47
CA GLY A 88 0.85 5.05 9.89
C GLY A 88 1.43 6.42 10.20
N SER A 89 2.36 6.42 11.15
CA SER A 89 2.91 7.63 11.78
C SER A 89 3.52 8.62 10.79
N LYS A 90 4.09 8.14 9.67
CA LYS A 90 4.72 9.03 8.68
C LYS A 90 3.73 10.00 8.04
N PHE A 91 2.49 9.56 7.85
CA PHE A 91 1.46 10.34 7.16
C PHE A 91 0.55 11.09 8.14
N HIS A 92 0.49 10.66 9.41
CA HIS A 92 -0.42 11.22 10.39
C HIS A 92 -0.25 12.75 10.50
N GLY A 93 -1.37 13.48 10.57
CA GLY A 93 -1.37 14.95 10.64
C GLY A 93 -1.14 15.66 9.29
N HIS A 94 -0.87 14.93 8.20
CA HIS A 94 -0.67 15.51 6.87
C HIS A 94 -1.94 15.46 6.02
N LYS A 95 -2.02 16.31 5.00
CA LYS A 95 -3.15 16.32 4.05
C LYS A 95 -3.17 15.05 3.19
N THR A 96 -4.34 14.42 3.12
CA THR A 96 -4.70 13.39 2.14
C THR A 96 -4.93 14.01 0.75
N SER A 97 -5.19 13.17 -0.24
CA SER A 97 -5.48 13.59 -1.62
C SER A 97 -6.78 14.39 -1.76
N ASN A 98 -7.74 14.23 -0.86
CA ASN A 98 -8.95 15.08 -0.85
C ASN A 98 -8.77 16.38 -0.04
N GLY A 99 -7.64 16.55 0.65
CA GLY A 99 -7.30 17.74 1.44
C GLY A 99 -7.60 17.65 2.93
N GLU A 100 -8.27 16.58 3.39
CA GLU A 100 -8.49 16.30 4.82
C GLU A 100 -7.16 15.98 5.52
N ILE A 101 -7.09 16.22 6.83
CA ILE A 101 -5.94 15.81 7.64
C ILE A 101 -6.07 14.31 7.94
N TYR A 102 -5.04 13.54 7.60
CA TYR A 102 -5.00 12.11 7.87
C TYR A 102 -4.91 11.84 9.37
N ASN A 103 -5.92 11.14 9.89
CA ASN A 103 -5.96 10.61 11.24
C ASN A 103 -5.81 9.09 11.19
N MET A 104 -4.68 8.56 11.68
CA MET A 104 -4.43 7.11 11.69
C MET A 104 -5.37 6.32 12.61
N TYR A 105 -6.07 7.02 13.50
CA TYR A 105 -7.07 6.45 14.40
C TYR A 105 -8.51 6.56 13.86
N ALA A 106 -8.72 7.10 12.65
CA ALA A 106 -10.02 7.13 12.00
C ALA A 106 -10.24 5.88 11.13
N MET A 107 -11.50 5.51 10.85
CA MET A 107 -11.82 4.40 9.93
C MET A 107 -11.77 4.83 8.45
N THR A 108 -10.55 5.13 7.98
CA THR A 108 -10.31 5.62 6.61
C THR A 108 -9.37 4.70 5.83
N ALA A 109 -9.34 4.89 4.52
CA ALA A 109 -8.43 4.18 3.62
C ALA A 109 -8.01 5.03 2.40
N ALA A 110 -6.94 4.61 1.75
CA ALA A 110 -6.51 5.08 0.44
C ALA A 110 -6.83 4.03 -0.63
N HIS A 111 -7.34 4.49 -1.78
CA HIS A 111 -7.60 3.64 -2.96
C HIS A 111 -7.16 4.35 -4.25
N LYS A 112 -6.71 3.57 -5.24
CA LYS A 112 -6.19 4.11 -6.51
C LYS A 112 -7.28 4.73 -7.37
N SER A 113 -8.40 4.03 -7.53
CA SER A 113 -9.37 4.35 -8.58
C SER A 113 -10.75 4.73 -8.06
N LEU A 114 -11.06 4.50 -6.79
CA LEU A 114 -12.40 4.79 -6.28
C LEU A 114 -12.58 6.30 -6.19
N PRO A 115 -13.72 6.88 -6.61
CA PRO A 115 -13.97 8.28 -6.34
C PRO A 115 -13.92 8.53 -4.83
N ILE A 116 -13.39 9.68 -4.43
CA ILE A 116 -13.31 10.06 -3.02
C ILE A 116 -14.22 11.26 -2.73
N PRO A 117 -14.94 11.27 -1.60
CA PRO A 117 -15.09 10.14 -0.70
C PRO A 117 -15.94 9.01 -1.31
N SER A 118 -15.67 7.78 -0.87
CA SER A 118 -16.56 6.63 -1.05
C SER A 118 -16.49 5.74 0.18
N TYR A 119 -17.46 4.85 0.34
CA TYR A 119 -17.50 3.88 1.45
C TYR A 119 -17.33 2.48 0.89
N VAL A 120 -16.52 1.67 1.57
CA VAL A 120 -16.28 0.28 1.19
C VAL A 120 -16.34 -0.63 2.41
N GLU A 121 -16.94 -1.80 2.22
CA GLU A 121 -16.73 -2.95 3.09
C GLU A 121 -15.41 -3.63 2.68
N VAL A 122 -14.55 -3.90 3.65
CA VAL A 122 -13.30 -4.63 3.48
C VAL A 122 -13.37 -5.91 4.28
N LYS A 123 -13.38 -7.05 3.58
CA LYS A 123 -13.34 -8.39 4.19
C LYS A 123 -11.93 -8.95 4.12
N ASN A 124 -11.35 -9.31 5.24
CA ASN A 124 -10.09 -10.06 5.30
C ASN A 124 -10.36 -11.54 5.04
N LEU A 125 -9.81 -12.04 3.94
CA LEU A 125 -10.04 -13.39 3.45
C LEU A 125 -9.33 -14.46 4.31
N SER A 126 -8.35 -14.07 5.12
CA SER A 126 -7.63 -15.00 5.99
C SER A 126 -8.34 -15.29 7.31
N ASN A 127 -9.09 -14.33 7.85
CA ASN A 127 -9.74 -14.46 9.17
C ASN A 127 -11.26 -14.23 9.15
N GLY A 128 -11.83 -13.88 7.99
CA GLY A 128 -13.26 -13.65 7.80
C GLY A 128 -13.79 -12.32 8.35
N LYS A 129 -12.96 -11.53 9.04
CA LYS A 129 -13.38 -10.24 9.61
C LYS A 129 -13.74 -9.24 8.52
N THR A 130 -14.72 -8.40 8.80
CA THR A 130 -15.19 -7.31 7.93
C THR A 130 -15.15 -5.99 8.68
N ILE A 131 -14.83 -4.91 7.97
CA ILE A 131 -14.95 -3.54 8.45
C ILE A 131 -15.53 -2.64 7.36
N ILE A 132 -16.11 -1.52 7.74
CA ILE A 132 -16.46 -0.44 6.80
C ILE A 132 -15.51 0.75 7.01
N VAL A 133 -14.95 1.24 5.90
CA VAL A 133 -14.05 2.41 5.89
C VAL A 133 -14.51 3.45 4.87
N ARG A 134 -14.18 4.71 5.14
CA ARG A 134 -14.31 5.82 4.18
C ARG A 134 -13.00 5.99 3.41
N VAL A 135 -13.05 5.83 2.09
CA VAL A 135 -11.91 6.11 1.23
C VAL A 135 -11.80 7.62 1.05
N ASN A 136 -10.70 8.22 1.51
CA ASN A 136 -10.47 9.67 1.43
C ASN A 136 -9.09 10.05 0.88
N ASP A 137 -8.31 9.05 0.44
CA ASP A 137 -6.95 9.26 -0.06
C ASP A 137 -6.64 8.39 -1.29
N ARG A 138 -5.50 8.66 -1.93
CA ARG A 138 -4.98 7.95 -3.11
C ARG A 138 -3.77 7.10 -2.74
N GLY A 139 -3.70 5.91 -3.33
CA GLY A 139 -2.72 4.88 -3.02
C GLY A 139 -3.41 3.53 -2.87
N PRO A 140 -2.72 2.47 -2.44
CA PRO A 140 -1.26 2.34 -2.32
C PRO A 140 -0.56 2.48 -3.67
N PHE A 141 0.67 2.99 -3.69
CA PHE A 141 1.51 3.00 -4.91
C PHE A 141 2.53 1.87 -4.95
N HIS A 142 2.40 0.90 -4.05
CA HIS A 142 3.15 -0.35 -4.10
C HIS A 142 2.46 -1.36 -5.04
N PRO A 143 3.21 -2.05 -5.92
CA PRO A 143 2.67 -3.10 -6.77
C PRO A 143 1.90 -4.16 -5.96
N GLY A 144 0.80 -4.66 -6.51
CA GLY A 144 -0.01 -5.74 -5.92
C GLY A 144 -0.95 -5.35 -4.77
N ARG A 145 -0.82 -4.16 -4.20
CA ARG A 145 -1.71 -3.67 -3.14
C ARG A 145 -2.87 -2.89 -3.75
N ILE A 146 -4.07 -3.09 -3.24
CA ILE A 146 -5.30 -2.47 -3.76
C ILE A 146 -5.85 -1.40 -2.82
N ILE A 147 -5.63 -1.56 -1.52
CA ILE A 147 -6.14 -0.64 -0.49
C ILE A 147 -5.12 -0.47 0.63
N ASP A 148 -4.99 0.76 1.12
CA ASP A 148 -4.17 1.10 2.28
C ASP A 148 -5.10 1.55 3.39
N LEU A 149 -5.12 0.81 4.48
CA LEU A 149 -5.97 1.06 5.63
C LEU A 149 -5.30 2.03 6.60
N SER A 150 -6.10 2.82 7.31
CA SER A 150 -5.59 3.48 8.51
C SER A 150 -5.11 2.46 9.55
N TYR A 151 -4.33 2.92 10.52
CA TYR A 151 -3.86 2.05 11.61
C TYR A 151 -5.02 1.42 12.39
N ALA A 152 -6.05 2.21 12.75
CA ALA A 152 -7.24 1.69 13.43
C ALA A 152 -8.01 0.65 12.60
N ALA A 153 -8.23 0.94 11.31
CA ALA A 153 -8.90 0.00 10.41
C ALA A 153 -8.11 -1.31 10.28
N ALA A 154 -6.78 -1.22 10.14
CA ALA A 154 -5.91 -2.37 10.08
C ALA A 154 -5.89 -3.18 11.38
N ALA A 155 -5.97 -2.53 12.54
CA ALA A 155 -6.06 -3.20 13.83
C ALA A 155 -7.34 -4.02 13.93
N LYS A 156 -8.49 -3.37 13.67
CA LYS A 156 -9.81 -4.00 13.72
C LYS A 156 -9.96 -5.17 12.75
N LEU A 157 -9.47 -5.00 11.52
CA LEU A 157 -9.49 -6.04 10.48
C LEU A 157 -8.51 -7.20 10.74
N GLY A 158 -7.54 -7.01 11.65
CA GLY A 158 -6.50 -8.00 11.96
C GLY A 158 -5.36 -8.05 10.93
N THR A 159 -5.06 -6.92 10.29
CA THR A 159 -3.99 -6.78 9.29
C THR A 159 -2.63 -6.43 9.93
N LEU A 160 -2.61 -5.78 11.09
CA LEU A 160 -1.37 -5.28 11.72
C LEU A 160 -0.30 -6.37 11.94
N LYS A 161 -0.71 -7.57 12.38
CA LYS A 161 0.20 -8.67 12.73
C LYS A 161 1.17 -9.05 11.61
N HIS A 162 0.72 -8.96 10.36
CA HIS A 162 1.49 -9.37 9.18
C HIS A 162 1.94 -8.18 8.32
N GLY A 163 1.45 -6.97 8.65
CA GLY A 163 1.62 -5.76 7.85
C GLY A 163 0.65 -5.67 6.67
N THR A 164 0.17 -6.81 6.18
CA THR A 164 -0.72 -6.93 5.02
C THR A 164 -1.70 -8.09 5.19
N SER A 165 -2.75 -8.11 4.38
CA SER A 165 -3.74 -9.20 4.36
C SER A 165 -4.40 -9.32 2.99
N PRO A 166 -4.80 -10.53 2.56
CA PRO A 166 -5.65 -10.68 1.39
C PRO A 166 -7.07 -10.23 1.74
N VAL A 167 -7.64 -9.36 0.92
CA VAL A 167 -8.95 -8.74 1.16
C VAL A 167 -9.85 -8.79 -0.07
N LYS A 168 -11.15 -8.74 0.18
CA LYS A 168 -12.17 -8.33 -0.79
C LYS A 168 -12.67 -6.95 -0.38
N VAL A 169 -12.64 -6.00 -1.31
CA VAL A 169 -13.17 -4.65 -1.18
C VAL A 169 -14.47 -4.57 -1.97
N THR A 170 -15.57 -4.15 -1.33
CA THR A 170 -16.88 -3.98 -1.95
C THR A 170 -17.39 -2.57 -1.68
N ALA A 171 -17.70 -1.80 -2.71
CA ALA A 171 -18.26 -0.47 -2.51
C ALA A 171 -19.69 -0.53 -1.97
N ILE A 172 -19.98 0.38 -1.05
CA ILE A 172 -21.30 0.56 -0.45
C ILE A 172 -21.98 1.74 -1.16
N ASP A 173 -23.19 1.52 -1.65
CA ASP A 173 -24.06 2.59 -2.14
C ASP A 173 -24.95 3.08 -0.97
N PRO A 174 -24.67 4.25 -0.38
CA PRO A 174 -25.43 4.77 0.76
C PRO A 174 -26.85 5.18 0.40
N THR A 175 -27.20 5.27 -0.90
CA THR A 175 -28.58 5.52 -1.34
C THR A 175 -29.46 4.27 -1.26
N ASN A 176 -28.84 3.08 -1.15
CA ASN A 176 -29.53 1.82 -1.00
C ASN A 176 -29.52 1.40 0.48
N THR A 177 -30.49 1.92 1.24
CA THR A 177 -30.61 1.73 2.70
C THR A 177 -30.91 0.29 3.13
N ALA A 178 -31.16 -0.64 2.20
CA ALA A 178 -31.38 -2.05 2.50
C ALA A 178 -30.13 -2.78 3.06
N ASN A 179 -28.93 -2.21 2.89
CA ASN A 179 -27.66 -2.82 3.32
C ASN A 179 -27.03 -2.17 4.57
N VAL A 180 -27.70 -1.21 5.21
CA VAL A 180 -27.10 -0.40 6.31
C VAL A 180 -27.44 -0.95 7.71
N THR A 181 -28.21 -2.03 7.83
CA THR A 181 -28.52 -2.64 9.13
C THR A 181 -27.53 -3.75 9.51
N THR A 182 -26.98 -3.62 10.72
CA THR A 182 -26.18 -4.58 11.48
C THR A 182 -26.52 -6.08 11.28
N ALA A 183 -25.52 -6.86 10.84
CA ALA A 183 -25.37 -8.34 10.91
C ALA A 183 -26.41 -9.23 10.17
N PRO A 184 -26.24 -10.56 10.01
CA PRO A 184 -25.08 -11.43 9.72
C PRO A 184 -25.13 -11.96 8.26
N ALA A 185 -24.21 -12.85 7.89
CA ALA A 185 -24.07 -13.44 6.55
C ALA A 185 -25.39 -13.98 5.95
N ALA A 186 -25.96 -13.27 4.97
CA ALA A 186 -26.99 -13.80 4.07
C ALA A 186 -26.80 -13.25 2.64
N GLN A 187 -26.45 -14.18 1.74
CA GLN A 187 -26.50 -14.12 0.28
C GLN A 187 -26.51 -12.73 -0.40
N LEU A 188 -25.31 -12.19 -0.64
CA LEU A 188 -25.11 -11.27 -1.74
C LEU A 188 -25.19 -12.07 -3.05
N LYS A 189 -26.25 -11.86 -3.84
CA LYS A 189 -26.25 -12.22 -5.26
C LYS A 189 -25.08 -11.50 -5.91
N TYR A 190 -24.08 -12.27 -6.32
CA TYR A 190 -22.91 -11.78 -7.04
C TYR A 190 -23.38 -11.22 -8.38
N LEU A 191 -23.49 -9.88 -8.46
CA LEU A 191 -23.34 -9.21 -9.74
C LEU A 191 -21.87 -9.31 -10.09
N SER A 192 -21.53 -10.23 -10.98
CA SER A 192 -20.21 -10.28 -11.59
C SER A 192 -19.91 -8.90 -12.18
N PRO A 193 -18.80 -8.25 -11.78
CA PRO A 193 -18.38 -7.00 -12.43
C PRO A 193 -18.27 -7.23 -13.95
N PRO A 194 -18.63 -6.25 -14.80
CA PRO A 194 -18.23 -6.31 -16.18
C PRO A 194 -16.71 -6.42 -16.21
N ALA A 195 -16.21 -7.49 -16.83
CA ALA A 195 -14.80 -7.73 -17.02
C ALA A 195 -14.23 -6.59 -17.87
N GLN A 196 -13.80 -5.51 -17.23
CA GLN A 196 -12.78 -4.67 -17.84
C GLN A 196 -11.50 -5.48 -17.74
N GLU A 197 -11.04 -5.94 -18.91
CA GLU A 197 -9.71 -6.48 -19.13
C GLU A 197 -8.68 -5.43 -18.72
N TYR A 198 -8.40 -5.32 -17.43
CA TYR A 198 -7.15 -4.76 -16.97
C TYR A 198 -6.07 -5.76 -17.36
N SER A 199 -5.47 -5.50 -18.52
CA SER A 199 -4.25 -6.12 -19.01
C SER A 199 -3.36 -6.55 -17.83
N GLN A 200 -3.26 -7.88 -17.65
CA GLN A 200 -2.39 -8.60 -16.71
C GLN A 200 -0.91 -8.47 -17.10
N GLN A 201 -0.50 -7.37 -17.74
CA GLN A 201 0.88 -7.17 -18.17
C GLN A 201 1.70 -6.69 -16.97
N ILE A 202 1.96 -7.66 -16.11
CA ILE A 202 2.88 -7.62 -14.99
C ILE A 202 4.27 -7.77 -15.61
N PRO A 203 5.27 -6.97 -15.20
CA PRO A 203 6.64 -7.21 -15.64
C PRO A 203 7.03 -8.66 -15.32
N PRO A 204 7.53 -9.45 -16.30
CA PRO A 204 8.06 -10.77 -15.99
C PRO A 204 9.15 -10.64 -14.91
N GLY A 205 9.16 -11.56 -13.94
CA GLY A 205 10.31 -11.72 -13.05
C GLY A 205 10.21 -11.09 -11.67
N ILE A 206 9.05 -11.09 -11.01
CA ILE A 206 8.98 -10.75 -9.59
C ILE A 206 9.42 -11.97 -8.76
N TYR A 207 10.42 -11.78 -7.93
CA TYR A 207 10.88 -12.76 -6.95
C TYR A 207 10.66 -12.23 -5.55
N LEU A 208 10.46 -13.15 -4.61
CA LEU A 208 10.54 -12.87 -3.19
C LEU A 208 11.92 -13.30 -2.71
N GLN A 209 12.80 -12.35 -2.37
CA GLN A 209 14.11 -12.64 -1.81
C GLN A 209 14.01 -12.82 -0.29
N LEU A 210 14.49 -13.96 0.19
CA LEU A 210 14.32 -14.43 1.57
C LEU A 210 15.59 -14.28 2.42
N GLY A 211 16.74 -14.17 1.76
CA GLY A 211 18.03 -14.01 2.41
C GLY A 211 19.16 -13.89 1.40
N ALA A 212 20.28 -13.32 1.87
CA ALA A 212 21.54 -13.25 1.15
C ALA A 212 22.64 -13.84 2.04
N PHE A 213 23.35 -14.85 1.54
CA PHE A 213 24.35 -15.59 2.30
C PHE A 213 25.73 -15.46 1.65
N ASN A 214 26.79 -15.44 2.45
CA ASN A 214 28.17 -15.49 1.98
C ASN A 214 28.67 -16.93 1.72
N THR A 215 27.88 -17.95 2.08
CA THR A 215 28.19 -19.36 1.81
C THR A 215 27.02 -20.07 1.13
N LEU A 216 27.35 -20.93 0.16
CA LEU A 216 26.36 -21.75 -0.54
C LEU A 216 25.64 -22.72 0.41
N GLN A 217 26.34 -23.21 1.43
CA GLN A 217 25.78 -24.14 2.42
C GLN A 217 24.62 -23.52 3.21
N ASN A 218 24.74 -22.26 3.65
CA ASN A 218 23.67 -21.58 4.39
C ASN A 218 22.46 -21.29 3.48
N ALA A 219 22.70 -20.90 2.24
CA ALA A 219 21.63 -20.73 1.25
C ALA A 219 20.89 -22.05 0.98
N ASN A 220 21.61 -23.17 0.88
CA ASN A 220 21.02 -24.51 0.71
C ASN A 220 20.21 -24.96 1.94
N ARG A 221 20.64 -24.65 3.16
CA ARG A 221 19.85 -24.95 4.37
C ARG A 221 18.50 -24.22 4.36
N LEU A 222 18.49 -22.94 4.00
CA LEU A 222 17.23 -22.19 3.89
C LEU A 222 16.36 -22.76 2.77
N LYS A 223 16.92 -23.03 1.58
CA LYS A 223 16.20 -23.67 0.47
C LYS A 223 15.56 -25.00 0.85
N ALA A 224 16.30 -25.87 1.55
CA ALA A 224 15.80 -27.16 2.03
C ALA A 224 14.66 -26.99 3.05
N LYS A 225 14.80 -26.05 3.99
CA LYS A 225 13.74 -25.71 4.96
C LYS A 225 12.45 -25.25 4.27
N LEU A 226 12.57 -24.41 3.25
CA LEU A 226 11.42 -23.91 2.47
C LEU A 226 10.71 -25.02 1.69
N SER A 227 11.48 -25.90 1.04
CA SER A 227 10.93 -27.04 0.32
C SER A 227 10.21 -28.00 1.28
N HIS A 228 10.83 -28.34 2.41
CA HIS A 228 10.30 -29.31 3.36
C HIS A 228 9.08 -28.79 4.15
N GLN A 229 9.07 -27.51 4.55
CA GLN A 229 8.03 -26.96 5.44
C GLN A 229 6.88 -26.26 4.70
N LEU A 230 7.11 -25.76 3.48
CA LEU A 230 6.14 -24.95 2.75
C LEU A 230 5.77 -25.50 1.38
N ALA A 231 6.40 -26.60 0.93
CA ALA A 231 6.32 -27.07 -0.46
C ALA A 231 6.62 -25.94 -1.48
N LEU A 232 7.40 -24.93 -1.07
CA LEU A 232 7.76 -23.79 -1.93
C LEU A 232 9.08 -24.09 -2.63
N GLN A 233 9.06 -24.02 -3.96
CA GLN A 233 10.25 -24.14 -4.78
C GLN A 233 11.03 -22.82 -4.75
N SER A 234 12.22 -22.84 -4.16
CA SER A 234 13.12 -21.69 -4.10
C SER A 234 14.40 -21.93 -4.93
N ASN A 235 14.93 -20.86 -5.50
CA ASN A 235 16.17 -20.86 -6.28
C ASN A 235 17.27 -20.05 -5.57
N ILE A 236 18.53 -20.39 -5.84
CA ILE A 236 19.70 -19.64 -5.37
C ILE A 236 20.27 -18.89 -6.58
N LYS A 237 20.30 -17.55 -6.52
CA LYS A 237 21.01 -16.72 -7.50
C LYS A 237 22.38 -16.35 -6.93
N GLN A 238 23.44 -16.68 -7.66
CA GLN A 238 24.79 -16.26 -7.35
C GLN A 238 25.01 -14.83 -7.85
N LEU A 239 25.56 -13.98 -7.00
CA LEU A 239 25.92 -12.60 -7.32
C LEU A 239 27.38 -12.37 -6.93
N GLU A 240 28.25 -12.26 -7.93
CA GLU A 240 29.63 -11.86 -7.71
C GLU A 240 29.69 -10.38 -7.35
N LYS A 241 30.30 -10.05 -6.20
CA LYS A 241 30.72 -8.70 -5.85
C LYS A 241 32.24 -8.64 -5.87
N THR A 242 32.79 -7.44 -6.02
CA THR A 242 34.23 -7.16 -6.15
C THR A 242 35.13 -7.82 -5.08
N ALA A 243 34.57 -8.15 -3.90
CA ALA A 243 35.30 -8.77 -2.79
C ALA A 243 34.67 -10.10 -2.27
N SER A 244 33.50 -10.52 -2.76
CA SER A 244 32.84 -11.75 -2.28
C SER A 244 31.68 -12.18 -3.18
N THR A 245 31.38 -13.47 -3.18
CA THR A 245 30.18 -14.03 -3.79
C THR A 245 29.01 -14.04 -2.78
N LEU A 246 27.85 -13.54 -3.19
CA LEU A 246 26.60 -13.67 -2.43
C LEU A 246 25.66 -14.69 -3.07
N TYR A 247 25.01 -15.50 -2.23
CA TYR A 247 24.01 -16.50 -2.59
C TYR A 247 22.64 -16.01 -2.14
N LEU A 248 21.82 -15.56 -3.08
CA LEU A 248 20.51 -14.97 -2.85
C LEU A 248 19.43 -16.06 -2.95
N VAL A 249 18.75 -16.37 -1.84
CA VAL A 249 17.64 -17.33 -1.83
C VAL A 249 16.36 -16.60 -2.22
N ARG A 250 15.70 -17.06 -3.29
CA ARG A 250 14.54 -16.43 -3.90
C ARG A 250 13.43 -17.44 -4.18
N ILE A 251 12.17 -16.99 -4.18
CA ILE A 251 11.03 -17.75 -4.73
C ILE A 251 10.47 -16.96 -5.91
N GLY A 252 10.13 -17.65 -6.99
CA GLY A 252 9.61 -17.07 -8.22
C GLY A 252 10.28 -17.64 -9.47
N PRO A 253 10.04 -17.04 -10.65
CA PRO A 253 9.26 -15.82 -10.84
C PRO A 253 7.76 -16.05 -10.58
N TYR A 254 7.12 -15.11 -9.88
CA TYR A 254 5.68 -15.15 -9.66
C TYR A 254 4.92 -14.59 -10.86
N PRO A 255 3.81 -15.23 -11.29
CA PRO A 255 2.98 -14.70 -12.36
C PRO A 255 2.22 -13.45 -11.90
N THR A 256 1.92 -13.34 -10.60
CA THR A 256 1.24 -12.17 -10.03
C THR A 256 1.80 -11.76 -8.68
N MET A 257 1.73 -10.45 -8.37
CA MET A 257 2.07 -9.94 -7.04
C MET A 257 1.17 -10.52 -5.94
N ALA A 258 -0.09 -10.81 -6.25
CA ALA A 258 -1.01 -11.42 -5.30
C ALA A 258 -0.52 -12.80 -4.86
N GLN A 259 -0.02 -13.61 -5.80
CA GLN A 259 0.58 -14.91 -5.50
C GLN A 259 1.86 -14.76 -4.67
N ALA A 260 2.73 -13.81 -5.07
CA ALA A 260 3.98 -13.53 -4.36
C ALA A 260 3.76 -13.10 -2.91
N GLU A 261 2.72 -12.31 -2.66
CA GLU A 261 2.32 -11.87 -1.32
C GLU A 261 1.68 -13.00 -0.50
N LEU A 262 0.87 -13.86 -1.12
CA LEU A 262 0.28 -15.02 -0.42
C LEU A 262 1.38 -15.92 0.14
N ASP A 263 2.41 -16.19 -0.65
CA ASP A 263 3.55 -17.00 -0.19
C ASP A 263 4.41 -16.23 0.83
N ARG A 264 4.53 -14.90 0.70
CA ARG A 264 5.12 -14.05 1.76
C ARG A 264 4.39 -14.18 3.10
N LEU A 265 3.07 -14.22 3.09
CA LEU A 265 2.27 -14.41 4.31
C LEU A 265 2.47 -15.81 4.91
N LYS A 266 2.60 -16.86 4.08
CA LYS A 266 2.95 -18.21 4.57
C LYS A 266 4.32 -18.22 5.24
N LEU A 267 5.31 -17.56 4.64
CA LEU A 267 6.66 -17.41 5.19
C LEU A 267 6.66 -16.71 6.55
N GLN A 268 5.91 -15.62 6.68
CA GLN A 268 5.79 -14.89 7.94
C GLN A 268 5.17 -15.75 9.07
N ARG A 269 4.21 -16.63 8.76
CA ARG A 269 3.63 -17.56 9.76
C ARG A 269 4.66 -18.55 10.32
N LEU A 270 5.74 -18.83 9.58
CA LEU A 270 6.83 -19.72 9.99
C LEU A 270 8.07 -18.97 10.54
N GLY A 271 7.92 -17.69 10.87
CA GLY A 271 9.02 -16.89 11.44
C GLY A 271 9.96 -16.28 10.41
N ILE A 272 9.67 -16.40 9.11
CA ILE A 272 10.48 -15.80 8.03
C ILE A 272 9.90 -14.43 7.72
N HIS A 273 10.33 -13.42 8.47
CA HIS A 273 9.78 -12.05 8.38
C HIS A 273 10.54 -11.14 7.42
N HIS A 274 11.81 -11.44 7.10
CA HIS A 274 12.71 -10.58 6.34
C HIS A 274 12.73 -10.86 4.83
N SER A 275 11.56 -11.04 4.25
CA SER A 275 11.39 -11.23 2.80
C SER A 275 11.01 -9.93 2.09
N HIS A 276 11.62 -9.63 0.95
CA HIS A 276 11.28 -8.46 0.14
C HIS A 276 11.14 -8.80 -1.35
N PHE A 277 10.32 -8.03 -2.06
CA PHE A 277 10.12 -8.18 -3.49
C PHE A 277 11.32 -7.63 -4.25
N VAL A 278 11.78 -8.37 -5.26
CA VAL A 278 12.81 -7.94 -6.21
C VAL A 278 12.34 -8.27 -7.61
N SER A 279 12.58 -7.37 -8.56
CA SER A 279 12.49 -7.69 -9.99
C SER A 279 13.80 -8.32 -10.48
N GLN A 280 13.79 -8.95 -11.65
CA GLN A 280 15.06 -9.24 -12.35
C GLN A 280 15.82 -7.97 -12.67
#